data_AF-A0A7L6A4M9-F1
#
_entry.id   AF-A0A7L6A4M9-F1
#
_cell.length_a   1.000
_cell.length_b   1.000
_cell.length_c   1.000
_cell.angle_alpha   90.00
_cell.angle_beta   90.00
_cell.angle_gamma   90.00
#
_symmetry.space_group_name_H-M   'P 1'
#
loop_
_entity.id
_entity.type
_entity.pdbx_description
1 polymer ?
#
loop_
_entity_poly.entity_id
_entity_poly.type
_entity_poly.pdbx_seq_one_letter_code
_entity_poly.pdbx_strand_id
1 'polypeptide(L)'
;MAAELAGVLAKELAGRVKCDPARTAKWLLRSSARLPMGDVVAAQAIIDAAAILEGIPLAFLNELLMDYPRKEAVSPGTRAAMYWPSFGTVGLRFNEDGSVVASAPEGASIALDLSPDERDEMSMQVGGQGWLVLSHLAGLQLLAVGDDGRIVGSATPALLLEIGSCPVPLRRPSTLEADHGMWTHDVPGKGDVVCHRSGIVEPIILALLNAIVRMQVDEADAWIAEMMQRESFPLLARIDIALRQVTHFADKGKACWAQRTLDSIVGPAIARVFGPEHEH
;
A
#
# COMPACT_ATOMS: atom_id res chain seq x y z
N MET A 1 -4.49 -20.15 -13.13
CA MET A 1 -3.17 -20.30 -12.46
C MET A 1 -3.12 -19.55 -11.13
N ALA A 2 -3.40 -18.23 -11.09
CA ALA A 2 -3.41 -17.46 -9.83
C ALA A 2 -4.39 -18.02 -8.77
N ALA A 3 -5.62 -18.36 -9.16
CA ALA A 3 -6.60 -18.97 -8.26
C ALA A 3 -6.18 -20.35 -7.72
N GLU A 4 -5.58 -21.20 -8.56
CA GLU A 4 -5.05 -22.51 -8.14
C GLU A 4 -3.90 -22.36 -7.12
N LEU A 5 -2.99 -21.40 -7.37
CA LEU A 5 -1.92 -21.09 -6.43
C LEU A 5 -2.47 -20.55 -5.10
N ALA A 6 -3.48 -19.68 -5.16
CA ALA A 6 -4.17 -19.18 -3.98
C ALA A 6 -4.80 -20.34 -3.18
N GLY A 7 -5.48 -21.27 -3.84
CA GLY A 7 -6.09 -22.44 -3.19
C GLY A 7 -5.07 -23.37 -2.52
N VAL A 8 -3.89 -23.56 -3.11
CA VAL A 8 -2.80 -24.32 -2.47
C VAL A 8 -2.28 -23.58 -1.24
N LEU A 9 -2.01 -22.28 -1.35
CA LEU A 9 -1.55 -21.46 -0.22
C LEU A 9 -2.59 -21.39 0.90
N ALA A 10 -3.88 -21.32 0.57
CA ALA A 10 -4.98 -21.26 1.52
C ALA A 10 -5.04 -22.48 2.43
N LYS A 11 -4.91 -23.68 1.85
CA LYS A 11 -4.89 -24.95 2.62
C LYS A 11 -3.71 -25.00 3.59
N GLU A 12 -2.53 -24.59 3.12
CA GLU A 12 -1.32 -24.52 3.95
C GLU A 12 -1.44 -23.44 5.04
N LEU A 13 -2.03 -22.28 4.72
CA LEU A 13 -2.30 -21.21 5.68
C LEU A 13 -3.23 -21.71 6.79
N ALA A 14 -4.36 -22.30 6.43
CA ALA A 14 -5.35 -22.81 7.37
C ALA A 14 -4.78 -23.86 8.33
N GLY A 15 -3.85 -24.70 7.86
CA GLY A 15 -3.19 -25.72 8.68
C GLY A 15 -2.13 -25.16 9.67
N ARG A 16 -1.59 -23.96 9.42
CA ARG A 16 -0.44 -23.43 10.17
C ARG A 16 -0.78 -22.24 11.07
N VAL A 17 -1.76 -21.42 10.66
CA VAL A 17 -2.02 -20.11 11.28
C VAL A 17 -2.44 -20.20 12.74
N LYS A 18 -3.12 -21.29 13.15
CA LYS A 18 -3.58 -21.47 14.54
C LYS A 18 -2.43 -21.74 15.52
N CYS A 19 -1.32 -22.31 15.05
CA CYS A 19 -0.21 -22.69 15.91
C CYS A 19 0.82 -21.56 16.05
N ASP A 20 1.09 -20.85 14.97
CA ASP A 20 2.13 -19.82 14.91
C ASP A 20 1.79 -18.76 13.84
N PRO A 21 0.98 -17.74 14.20
CA PRO A 21 0.58 -16.67 13.28
C PRO A 21 1.79 -15.93 12.68
N ALA A 22 2.80 -15.63 13.49
CA ALA A 22 3.99 -14.88 13.09
C ALA A 22 4.82 -15.61 12.03
N ARG A 23 5.14 -16.88 12.28
CA ARG A 23 5.85 -17.71 11.30
C ARG A 23 5.01 -17.94 10.05
N THR A 24 3.69 -18.06 10.19
CA THR A 24 2.77 -18.23 9.07
C THR A 24 2.73 -16.98 8.18
N ALA A 25 2.64 -15.78 8.75
CA ALA A 25 2.70 -14.51 8.02
C ALA A 25 4.01 -14.38 7.23
N LYS A 26 5.15 -14.63 7.90
CA LYS A 26 6.47 -14.62 7.25
C LYS A 26 6.60 -15.64 6.12
N TRP A 27 6.03 -16.84 6.30
CA TRP A 27 5.98 -17.86 5.25
C TRP A 27 5.13 -17.41 4.07
N LEU A 28 3.94 -16.84 4.31
CA LEU A 28 3.04 -16.37 3.25
C LEU A 28 3.72 -15.27 2.41
N LEU A 29 4.29 -14.25 3.07
CA LEU A 29 4.95 -13.13 2.39
C LEU A 29 6.16 -13.61 1.55
N ARG A 30 7.01 -14.48 2.11
CA ARG A 30 8.13 -15.06 1.36
C ARG A 30 7.70 -15.90 0.17
N SER A 31 6.62 -16.67 0.34
CA SER A 31 6.08 -17.52 -0.73
C SER A 31 5.52 -16.66 -1.86
N SER A 32 4.73 -15.65 -1.52
CA SER A 32 4.07 -14.79 -2.48
C SER A 32 5.01 -13.80 -3.16
N ALA A 33 6.09 -13.36 -2.50
CA ALA A 33 7.09 -12.45 -3.09
C ALA A 33 7.71 -13.01 -4.38
N ARG A 34 7.71 -14.34 -4.53
CA ARG A 34 8.29 -15.06 -5.67
C ARG A 34 7.28 -15.36 -6.78
N LEU A 35 6.03 -14.94 -6.62
CA LEU A 35 4.96 -15.21 -7.57
C LEU A 35 4.62 -13.97 -8.41
N PRO A 36 4.32 -14.15 -9.70
CA PRO A 36 3.62 -13.14 -10.49
C PRO A 36 2.30 -12.76 -9.80
N MET A 37 2.06 -11.47 -9.60
CA MET A 37 0.90 -10.95 -8.85
C MET A 37 0.73 -11.57 -7.45
N GLY A 38 1.84 -11.99 -6.83
CA GLY A 38 1.86 -12.65 -5.53
C GLY A 38 1.09 -11.94 -4.41
N ASP A 39 1.01 -10.61 -4.41
CA ASP A 39 0.20 -9.85 -3.46
C ASP A 39 -1.29 -10.15 -3.60
N VAL A 40 -1.81 -10.18 -4.84
CA VAL A 40 -3.19 -10.59 -5.16
C VAL A 40 -3.40 -12.07 -4.84
N VAL A 41 -2.44 -12.93 -5.18
CA VAL A 41 -2.50 -14.37 -4.89
C VAL A 41 -2.55 -14.62 -3.37
N ALA A 42 -1.75 -13.89 -2.58
CA ALA A 42 -1.75 -13.99 -1.13
C ALA A 42 -3.05 -13.46 -0.52
N ALA A 43 -3.57 -12.33 -1.02
CA ALA A 43 -4.87 -11.81 -0.58
C ALA A 43 -5.97 -12.83 -0.84
N GLN A 44 -6.03 -13.43 -2.04
CA GLN A 44 -7.00 -14.48 -2.35
C GLN A 44 -6.82 -15.71 -1.45
N ALA A 45 -5.58 -16.13 -1.19
CA ALA A 45 -5.31 -17.26 -0.29
C ALA A 45 -5.81 -17.01 1.14
N ILE A 46 -5.74 -15.76 1.62
CA ILE A 46 -6.29 -15.37 2.91
C ILE A 46 -7.82 -15.46 2.89
N ILE A 47 -8.49 -14.97 1.84
CA ILE A 47 -9.94 -15.07 1.69
C ILE A 47 -10.38 -16.54 1.70
N ASP A 48 -9.73 -17.38 0.90
CA ASP A 48 -10.04 -18.80 0.79
C ASP A 48 -9.79 -19.53 2.13
N ALA A 49 -8.72 -19.18 2.84
CA ALA A 49 -8.45 -19.72 4.16
C ALA A 49 -9.46 -19.25 5.22
N ALA A 50 -9.97 -18.01 5.12
CA ALA A 50 -11.03 -17.52 6.00
C ALA A 50 -12.27 -18.40 5.92
N ALA A 51 -12.63 -18.87 4.73
CA ALA A 51 -13.76 -19.76 4.54
C ALA A 51 -13.53 -21.15 5.20
N ILE A 52 -12.29 -21.63 5.22
CA ILE A 52 -11.92 -22.91 5.88
C ILE A 52 -11.90 -22.75 7.41
N LEU A 53 -11.49 -21.57 7.89
CA LEU A 53 -11.29 -21.27 9.31
C LEU A 53 -12.51 -20.65 9.99
N GLU A 54 -13.55 -20.31 9.22
CA GLU A 54 -14.73 -19.53 9.65
C GLU A 54 -14.38 -18.12 10.18
N GLY A 55 -13.37 -17.52 9.54
CA GLY A 55 -12.85 -16.18 9.86
C GLY A 55 -11.33 -16.15 9.86
N ILE A 56 -10.74 -14.97 10.04
CA ILE A 56 -9.30 -14.80 10.08
C ILE A 56 -8.83 -14.49 11.51
N PRO A 57 -7.83 -15.21 12.04
CA PRO A 57 -7.24 -14.89 13.33
C PRO A 57 -6.72 -13.44 13.35
N LEU A 58 -7.16 -12.64 14.32
CA LEU A 58 -6.72 -11.25 14.46
C LEU A 58 -5.19 -11.16 14.65
N ALA A 59 -4.62 -12.09 15.42
CA ALA A 59 -3.17 -12.21 15.59
C ALA A 59 -2.45 -12.31 14.25
N PHE A 60 -2.99 -13.04 13.27
CA PHE A 60 -2.38 -13.15 11.95
C PHE A 60 -2.44 -11.85 11.15
N LEU A 61 -3.55 -11.10 11.22
CA LEU A 61 -3.65 -9.78 10.59
C LEU A 61 -2.64 -8.80 11.18
N ASN A 62 -2.47 -8.83 12.51
CA ASN A 62 -1.48 -8.01 13.20
C ASN A 62 -0.05 -8.34 12.73
N GLU A 63 0.29 -9.61 12.53
CA GLU A 63 1.60 -10.01 12.02
C GLU A 63 1.86 -9.52 10.57
N LEU A 64 0.83 -9.39 9.75
CA LEU A 64 0.95 -8.75 8.43
C LEU A 64 1.17 -7.23 8.54
N LEU A 65 0.52 -6.57 9.50
CA LEU A 65 0.72 -5.15 9.79
C LEU A 65 2.13 -4.84 10.31
N MET A 66 2.78 -5.80 10.98
CA MET A 66 4.17 -5.64 11.44
C MET A 66 5.18 -5.55 10.28
N ASP A 67 4.83 -5.93 9.04
CA ASP A 67 5.63 -5.71 7.84
C ASP A 67 5.52 -4.26 7.32
N TYR A 68 5.65 -3.29 8.23
CA TYR A 68 5.53 -1.87 7.95
C TYR A 68 6.60 -1.39 6.96
N PRO A 69 6.22 -0.66 5.88
CA PRO A 69 7.18 -0.13 4.93
C PRO A 69 8.05 0.96 5.55
N ARG A 70 9.37 0.84 5.37
CA ARG A 70 10.34 1.79 5.89
C ARG A 70 11.47 2.03 4.90
N LYS A 71 12.01 3.25 4.91
CA LYS A 71 13.23 3.59 4.16
C LYS A 71 14.43 3.18 5.01
N GLU A 72 15.29 2.31 4.47
CA GLU A 72 16.56 1.91 5.09
C GLU A 72 17.72 2.36 4.19
N ALA A 73 18.84 2.73 4.80
CA ALA A 73 20.07 3.01 4.07
C ALA A 73 20.52 1.78 3.27
N VAL A 74 21.08 2.00 2.08
CA VAL A 74 21.48 0.89 1.22
C VAL A 74 22.74 0.23 1.77
N SER A 75 22.62 -1.03 2.21
CA SER A 75 23.75 -1.80 2.72
C SER A 75 24.79 -2.05 1.62
N PRO A 76 26.10 -2.01 1.92
CA PRO A 76 27.14 -2.45 0.99
C PRO A 76 26.92 -3.91 0.55
N GLY A 77 27.26 -4.20 -0.71
CA GLY A 77 27.00 -5.48 -1.37
C GLY A 77 25.61 -5.61 -2.00
N THR A 78 24.71 -4.64 -1.77
CA THR A 78 23.38 -4.63 -2.39
C THR A 78 23.46 -4.57 -3.91
N ARG A 79 22.58 -5.34 -4.56
CA ARG A 79 22.33 -5.24 -6.00
C ARG A 79 20.89 -4.79 -6.19
N ALA A 80 20.71 -3.70 -6.91
CA ALA A 80 19.41 -3.17 -7.26
C ALA A 80 19.28 -3.07 -8.78
N ALA A 81 18.06 -2.85 -9.24
CA ALA A 81 17.78 -2.49 -10.62
C ALA A 81 16.83 -1.30 -10.58
N MET A 82 17.10 -0.30 -11.41
CA MET A 82 16.22 0.84 -11.61
C MET A 82 15.94 1.01 -13.10
N TYR A 83 14.84 1.65 -13.44
CA TYR A 83 14.60 2.03 -14.82
C TYR A 83 15.11 3.45 -15.06
N TRP A 84 15.82 3.65 -16.16
CA TRP A 84 16.28 4.95 -16.63
C TRP A 84 15.69 5.23 -18.02
N PRO A 85 14.97 6.35 -18.23
CA PRO A 85 14.24 6.60 -19.49
C PRO A 85 15.04 6.42 -20.78
N SER A 86 16.32 6.81 -20.77
CA SER A 86 17.20 6.72 -21.95
C SER A 86 17.88 5.36 -22.16
N PHE A 87 17.96 4.52 -21.13
CA PHE A 87 18.79 3.30 -21.14
C PHE A 87 18.04 2.02 -20.76
N GLY A 88 16.75 2.14 -20.42
CA GLY A 88 15.98 1.01 -19.93
C GLY A 88 16.38 0.62 -18.49
N THR A 89 16.31 -0.66 -18.18
CA THR A 89 16.67 -1.17 -16.85
C THR A 89 18.19 -1.13 -16.65
N VAL A 90 18.65 -0.32 -15.70
CA VAL A 90 20.04 -0.21 -15.26
C VAL A 90 20.22 -0.96 -13.94
N GLY A 91 21.20 -1.85 -13.89
CA GLY A 91 21.63 -2.50 -12.65
C GLY A 91 22.50 -1.57 -11.83
N LEU A 92 22.29 -1.54 -10.52
CA LEU A 92 23.13 -0.82 -9.56
C LEU A 92 23.82 -1.83 -8.64
N ARG A 93 25.10 -1.63 -8.39
CA ARG A 93 25.88 -2.36 -7.39
C ARG A 93 26.48 -1.39 -6.38
N PHE A 94 26.15 -1.59 -5.12
CA PHE A 94 26.70 -0.85 -3.99
C PHE A 94 27.88 -1.65 -3.46
N ASN A 95 29.10 -1.13 -3.55
CA ASN A 95 30.32 -1.83 -3.15
C ASN A 95 30.69 -1.53 -1.68
N GLU A 96 31.59 -2.35 -1.12
CA GLU A 96 32.07 -2.21 0.27
C GLU A 96 32.88 -0.93 0.51
N ASP A 97 33.52 -0.39 -0.54
CA ASP A 97 34.23 0.89 -0.50
C ASP A 97 33.29 2.12 -0.60
N GLY A 98 31.98 1.89 -0.63
CA GLY A 98 30.96 2.93 -0.79
C GLY A 98 30.84 3.47 -2.21
N SER A 99 31.51 2.87 -3.20
CA SER A 99 31.29 3.19 -4.61
C SER A 99 29.99 2.56 -5.12
N VAL A 100 29.29 3.27 -6.01
CA VAL A 100 28.09 2.76 -6.68
C VAL A 100 28.40 2.61 -8.17
N VAL A 101 28.18 1.42 -8.70
CA VAL A 101 28.41 1.12 -10.12
C VAL A 101 27.08 0.88 -10.81
N ALA A 102 26.82 1.63 -11.87
CA ALA A 102 25.68 1.45 -12.76
C ALA A 102 26.08 0.63 -13.99
N SER A 103 25.26 -0.36 -14.36
CA SER A 103 25.48 -1.26 -15.49
C SER A 103 24.22 -1.35 -16.34
N ALA A 104 24.28 -0.90 -17.60
CA ALA A 104 23.20 -1.14 -18.56
C ALA A 104 23.33 -2.56 -19.17
N PRO A 105 22.24 -3.19 -19.67
CA PRO A 105 22.25 -4.57 -20.14
C PRO A 105 23.23 -4.85 -21.28
N GLU A 106 23.52 -3.84 -22.10
CA GLU A 106 24.44 -3.89 -23.25
C GLU A 106 25.55 -2.81 -23.18
N GLY A 107 25.67 -2.12 -22.05
CA GLY A 107 26.56 -0.97 -21.88
C GLY A 107 27.77 -1.24 -20.98
N ALA A 108 28.77 -0.38 -21.07
CA ALA A 108 29.86 -0.34 -20.11
C ALA A 108 29.32 -0.02 -18.70
N SER A 109 29.95 -0.59 -17.68
CA SER A 109 29.67 -0.22 -16.30
C SER A 109 30.34 1.10 -15.97
N ILE A 110 29.61 2.02 -15.34
CA ILE A 110 30.09 3.35 -14.99
C ILE A 110 30.01 3.49 -13.47
N ALA A 111 31.12 3.90 -12.85
CA ALA A 111 31.11 4.33 -11.46
C ALA A 111 30.38 5.68 -11.37
N LEU A 112 29.35 5.76 -10.53
CA LEU A 112 28.63 7.00 -10.28
C LEU A 112 29.49 7.87 -9.37
N ASP A 113 29.71 9.13 -9.78
CA ASP A 113 30.35 10.15 -8.97
C ASP A 113 29.29 10.75 -8.03
N LEU A 114 29.13 10.12 -6.86
CA LEU A 114 28.20 10.55 -5.83
C LEU A 114 29.01 11.15 -4.68
N SER A 115 28.60 12.34 -4.24
CA SER A 115 29.10 12.94 -3.01
C SER A 115 28.77 12.07 -1.80
N PRO A 116 29.48 12.24 -0.66
CA PRO A 116 29.11 11.57 0.59
C PRO A 116 27.64 11.81 0.98
N ASP A 117 27.16 13.05 0.88
CA ASP A 117 25.80 13.42 1.25
C ASP A 117 24.76 12.72 0.36
N GLU A 118 24.97 12.70 -0.97
CA GLU A 118 24.08 11.99 -1.91
C GLU A 118 24.01 10.49 -1.60
N ARG A 119 25.12 9.87 -1.18
CA ARG A 119 25.15 8.45 -0.81
C ARG A 119 24.41 8.16 0.48
N ASP A 120 24.56 9.03 1.48
CA ASP A 120 23.89 8.89 2.77
C ASP A 120 22.37 9.12 2.65
N GLU A 121 21.94 9.90 1.68
CA GLU A 121 20.53 10.10 1.32
C GLU A 121 19.92 8.91 0.53
N MET A 122 20.75 8.05 -0.08
CA MET A 122 20.25 6.87 -0.80
C MET A 122 19.63 5.88 0.19
N SER A 123 18.33 5.64 0.00
CA SER A 123 17.59 4.65 0.75
C SER A 123 16.78 3.73 -0.16
N MET A 124 16.52 2.53 0.34
CA MET A 124 15.60 1.58 -0.29
C MET A 124 14.42 1.34 0.63
N GLN A 125 13.24 1.19 0.03
CA GLN A 125 12.08 0.73 0.77
C GLN A 125 12.23 -0.76 1.09
N VAL A 126 12.12 -1.09 2.38
CA VAL A 126 12.10 -2.45 2.90
C VAL A 126 10.74 -2.71 3.55
N GLY A 127 10.23 -3.93 3.39
CA GLY A 127 8.90 -4.32 3.87
C GLY A 127 7.76 -3.75 3.03
N GLY A 128 6.57 -3.69 3.60
CA GLY A 128 5.35 -3.20 2.96
C GLY A 128 4.61 -4.23 2.12
N GLN A 129 5.10 -5.47 2.01
CA GLN A 129 4.41 -6.52 1.27
C GLN A 129 3.15 -6.98 2.02
N GLY A 130 3.24 -7.10 3.35
CA GLY A 130 2.08 -7.36 4.22
C GLY A 130 1.02 -6.28 4.05
N TRP A 131 1.44 -5.02 4.03
CA TRP A 131 0.55 -3.88 3.80
C TRP A 131 -0.08 -3.89 2.39
N LEU A 132 0.68 -4.24 1.36
CA LEU A 132 0.15 -4.39 0.00
C LEU A 132 -0.88 -5.53 -0.07
N VAL A 133 -0.63 -6.68 0.56
CA VAL A 133 -1.60 -7.78 0.66
C VAL A 133 -2.87 -7.32 1.39
N LEU A 134 -2.71 -6.64 2.54
CA LEU A 134 -3.82 -6.10 3.31
C LEU A 134 -4.61 -5.03 2.53
N SER A 135 -3.97 -4.26 1.66
CA SER A 135 -4.66 -3.26 0.83
C SER A 135 -5.67 -3.86 -0.14
N HIS A 136 -5.40 -5.06 -0.67
CA HIS A 136 -6.34 -5.82 -1.49
C HIS A 136 -7.49 -6.41 -0.65
N LEU A 137 -7.23 -6.69 0.63
CA LEU A 137 -8.18 -7.28 1.57
C LEU A 137 -9.11 -6.25 2.22
N ALA A 138 -8.63 -5.02 2.45
CA ALA A 138 -9.35 -3.98 3.17
C ALA A 138 -10.65 -3.55 2.47
N GLY A 139 -10.83 -3.86 1.19
CA GLY A 139 -12.08 -3.62 0.47
C GLY A 139 -13.16 -4.67 0.72
N LEU A 140 -12.86 -5.72 1.50
CA LEU A 140 -13.73 -6.87 1.75
C LEU A 140 -14.24 -6.85 3.18
N GLN A 141 -15.45 -7.37 3.41
CA GLN A 141 -15.99 -7.59 4.75
C GLN A 141 -15.30 -8.80 5.39
N LEU A 142 -14.25 -8.55 6.15
CA LEU A 142 -13.48 -9.58 6.84
C LEU A 142 -13.93 -9.69 8.29
N LEU A 143 -14.33 -10.90 8.69
CA LEU A 143 -14.59 -11.24 10.08
C LEU A 143 -13.27 -11.64 10.75
N ALA A 144 -12.94 -10.92 11.82
CA ALA A 144 -11.82 -11.25 12.67
C ALA A 144 -12.26 -12.17 13.82
N VAL A 145 -11.42 -13.15 14.12
CA VAL A 145 -11.61 -14.11 15.19
C VAL A 145 -10.49 -13.92 16.22
N GLY A 146 -10.85 -13.88 17.50
CA GLY A 146 -9.91 -13.77 18.61
C GLY A 146 -9.21 -15.09 18.91
N ASP A 147 -8.26 -15.04 19.84
CA ASP A 147 -7.48 -16.24 20.23
C ASP A 147 -8.35 -17.33 20.89
N ASP A 148 -9.50 -16.94 21.46
CA ASP A 148 -10.50 -17.85 22.02
C ASP A 148 -11.44 -18.46 20.96
N GLY A 149 -11.21 -18.16 19.68
CA GLY A 149 -12.03 -18.62 18.57
C GLY A 149 -13.36 -17.87 18.40
N ARG A 150 -13.61 -16.81 19.18
CA ARG A 150 -14.84 -16.03 19.07
C ARG A 150 -14.71 -14.90 18.06
N ILE A 151 -15.81 -14.58 17.40
CA ILE A 151 -15.91 -13.44 16.48
C ILE A 151 -15.72 -12.14 17.28
N VAL A 152 -14.72 -11.36 16.89
CA VAL A 152 -14.44 -10.02 17.46
C VAL A 152 -15.27 -8.95 16.73
N GLY A 153 -15.55 -9.17 15.44
CA GLY A 153 -16.32 -8.27 14.60
C GLY A 153 -15.69 -8.13 13.22
N SER A 154 -16.10 -7.08 12.49
CA SER A 154 -15.47 -6.74 11.23
C SER A 154 -14.14 -6.00 11.47
N ALA A 155 -13.05 -6.49 10.90
CA ALA A 155 -11.76 -5.79 10.93
C ALA A 155 -11.67 -4.68 9.87
N THR A 156 -12.60 -4.63 8.92
CA THR A 156 -12.51 -3.82 7.71
C THR A 156 -12.37 -2.32 7.99
N PRO A 157 -13.18 -1.66 8.84
CA PRO A 157 -13.05 -0.21 9.07
C PRO A 157 -11.70 0.18 9.66
N ALA A 158 -11.21 -0.60 10.64
CA ALA A 158 -9.92 -0.36 11.27
C ALA A 158 -8.76 -0.58 10.29
N LEU A 159 -8.81 -1.64 9.47
CA LEU A 159 -7.81 -1.90 8.44
C LEU A 159 -7.78 -0.79 7.37
N LEU A 160 -8.92 -0.24 6.97
CA LEU A 160 -8.94 0.86 6.01
C LEU A 160 -8.22 2.12 6.54
N LEU A 161 -8.44 2.46 7.81
CA LEU A 161 -7.76 3.61 8.45
C LEU A 161 -6.26 3.34 8.63
N GLU A 162 -5.90 2.14 9.08
CA GLU A 162 -4.51 1.76 9.32
C GLU A 162 -3.73 1.69 8.00
N ILE A 163 -4.19 0.88 7.04
CA ILE A 163 -3.51 0.68 5.75
C ILE A 163 -3.53 1.97 4.91
N GLY A 164 -4.62 2.73 4.96
CA GLY A 164 -4.70 4.02 4.30
C GLY A 164 -3.70 5.04 4.84
N SER A 165 -3.18 4.86 6.06
CA SER A 165 -2.13 5.70 6.64
C SER A 165 -0.70 5.33 6.22
N CYS A 166 -0.54 4.35 5.32
CA CYS A 166 0.78 3.94 4.83
C CYS A 166 1.57 5.14 4.26
N PRO A 167 2.81 5.40 4.72
CA PRO A 167 3.58 6.59 4.36
C PRO A 167 4.19 6.54 2.96
N VAL A 168 3.96 5.45 2.22
CA VAL A 168 4.44 5.23 0.86
C VAL A 168 3.31 4.69 -0.02
N PRO A 169 3.35 4.89 -1.34
CA PRO A 169 2.37 4.29 -2.24
C PRO A 169 2.36 2.76 -2.16
N LEU A 170 1.20 2.17 -1.91
CA LEU A 170 1.00 0.73 -1.85
C LEU A 170 0.64 0.20 -3.22
N ARG A 171 1.65 -0.14 -4.02
CA ARG A 171 1.46 -0.80 -5.31
C ARG A 171 2.68 -1.63 -5.70
N ARG A 172 2.49 -2.54 -6.63
CA ARG A 172 3.60 -3.25 -7.27
C ARG A 172 4.23 -2.36 -8.36
N PRO A 173 5.57 -2.24 -8.44
CA PRO A 173 6.22 -1.61 -9.58
C PRO A 173 5.85 -2.32 -10.89
N SER A 174 5.46 -1.56 -11.91
CA SER A 174 5.13 -2.10 -13.23
C SER A 174 6.22 -1.76 -14.25
N THR A 175 6.63 -2.74 -15.06
CA THR A 175 7.57 -2.53 -16.18
C THR A 175 6.96 -1.76 -17.34
N LEU A 176 5.62 -1.65 -17.41
CA LEU A 176 4.92 -0.89 -18.46
C LEU A 176 4.90 0.63 -18.19
N GLU A 177 5.18 1.05 -16.96
CA GLU A 177 5.15 2.46 -16.55
C GLU A 177 6.52 3.12 -16.58
N ALA A 178 7.50 2.42 -17.14
CA ALA A 178 8.88 2.88 -17.28
C ALA A 178 8.93 4.26 -17.98
N ASP A 179 8.08 4.48 -18.98
CA ASP A 179 8.01 5.76 -19.71
C ASP A 179 7.17 6.83 -19.00
N HIS A 180 6.27 6.48 -18.07
CA HIS A 180 5.28 7.37 -17.45
C HIS A 180 5.22 7.14 -15.95
N GLY A 181 6.35 7.36 -15.27
CA GLY A 181 6.47 7.24 -13.83
C GLY A 181 5.28 7.86 -13.10
N MET A 182 4.86 7.20 -12.02
CA MET A 182 3.74 7.67 -11.21
C MET A 182 4.09 9.02 -10.58
N TRP A 183 3.25 10.02 -10.82
CA TRP A 183 3.36 11.31 -10.15
C TRP A 183 3.08 11.12 -8.66
N THR A 184 4.07 11.42 -7.84
CA THR A 184 3.99 11.40 -6.38
C THR A 184 4.33 12.77 -5.83
N HIS A 185 3.80 13.06 -4.65
CA HIS A 185 4.20 14.20 -3.84
C HIS A 185 4.90 13.65 -2.61
N ASP A 186 6.18 13.99 -2.44
CA ASP A 186 6.89 13.81 -1.18
C ASP A 186 6.66 15.08 -0.34
N VAL A 187 6.07 14.89 0.84
CA VAL A 187 5.94 15.96 1.83
C VAL A 187 6.82 15.59 3.04
N PRO A 188 7.89 16.38 3.32
CA PRO A 188 8.83 16.09 4.38
C PRO A 188 8.17 15.81 5.73
N GLY A 189 8.47 14.64 6.30
CA GLY A 189 7.92 14.20 7.59
C GLY A 189 6.45 13.80 7.57
N LYS A 190 5.79 13.81 6.40
CA LYS A 190 4.37 13.44 6.22
C LYS A 190 4.17 12.24 5.29
N GLY A 191 5.14 11.95 4.43
CA GLY A 191 5.19 10.75 3.58
C GLY A 191 5.01 11.03 2.09
N ASP A 192 5.14 9.97 1.32
CA ASP A 192 5.03 9.95 -0.14
C ASP A 192 3.61 9.53 -0.55
N VAL A 193 2.92 10.37 -1.30
CA VAL A 193 1.54 10.10 -1.73
C VAL A 193 1.40 10.20 -3.24
N VAL A 194 0.45 9.45 -3.80
CA VAL A 194 0.13 9.55 -5.22
C VAL A 194 -0.56 10.87 -5.52
N CYS A 195 -0.18 11.51 -6.63
CA CYS A 195 -0.90 12.69 -7.14
C CYS A 195 -2.34 12.32 -7.50
N HIS A 196 -3.30 13.14 -7.08
CA HIS A 196 -4.71 12.87 -7.35
C HIS A 196 -5.05 12.74 -8.84
N ARG A 197 -4.24 13.35 -9.72
CA ARG A 197 -4.37 13.26 -11.18
C ARG A 197 -4.06 11.87 -11.75
N SER A 198 -3.37 11.02 -10.99
CA SER A 198 -3.11 9.63 -11.38
C SER A 198 -4.32 8.72 -11.19
N GLY A 199 -5.36 9.16 -10.48
CA GLY A 199 -6.55 8.35 -10.23
C GLY A 199 -6.29 7.17 -9.28
N ILE A 200 -7.02 6.07 -9.46
CA ILE A 200 -6.91 4.88 -8.61
C ILE A 200 -5.78 3.98 -9.12
N VAL A 201 -4.60 4.12 -8.52
CA VAL A 201 -3.42 3.28 -8.83
C VAL A 201 -2.97 2.41 -7.66
N GLU A 202 -3.51 2.66 -6.46
CA GLU A 202 -3.26 1.85 -5.27
C GLU A 202 -4.51 1.02 -4.92
N PRO A 203 -4.38 -0.27 -4.56
CA PRO A 203 -5.53 -1.09 -4.16
C PRO A 203 -6.26 -0.53 -2.93
N ILE A 204 -5.53 0.12 -2.01
CA ILE A 204 -6.14 0.75 -0.84
C ILE A 204 -7.08 1.90 -1.23
N ILE A 205 -6.80 2.67 -2.28
CA ILE A 205 -7.70 3.73 -2.76
C ILE A 205 -9.02 3.11 -3.27
N LEU A 206 -8.92 2.00 -4.01
CA LEU A 206 -10.09 1.26 -4.47
C LEU A 206 -10.90 0.70 -3.29
N ALA A 207 -10.23 0.19 -2.26
CA ALA A 207 -10.87 -0.30 -1.04
C ALA A 207 -11.63 0.81 -0.30
N LEU A 208 -11.00 1.99 -0.13
CA LEU A 208 -11.62 3.18 0.47
C LEU A 208 -12.84 3.63 -0.34
N LEU A 209 -12.72 3.72 -1.67
CA LEU A 209 -13.84 4.05 -2.56
C LEU A 209 -15.01 3.07 -2.36
N ASN A 210 -14.73 1.77 -2.40
CA ASN A 210 -15.76 0.74 -2.23
C ASN A 210 -16.45 0.84 -0.86
N ALA A 211 -15.70 1.15 0.20
CA ALA A 211 -16.27 1.36 1.53
C ALA A 211 -17.19 2.58 1.55
N ILE A 212 -16.73 3.74 1.07
CA ILE A 212 -17.51 4.98 0.97
C ILE A 212 -18.79 4.76 0.18
N VAL A 213 -18.71 4.03 -0.94
CA VAL A 213 -19.85 3.74 -1.82
C VAL A 213 -20.89 2.85 -1.13
N ARG A 214 -20.49 1.96 -0.22
CA ARG A 214 -21.40 1.08 0.51
C ARG A 214 -22.03 1.72 1.75
N MET A 215 -21.31 2.63 2.41
CA MET A 215 -21.80 3.33 3.61
C MET A 215 -22.98 4.25 3.28
N GLN A 216 -23.87 4.41 4.26
CA GLN A 216 -24.83 5.53 4.24
C GLN A 216 -24.09 6.86 4.49
N VAL A 217 -24.69 7.97 4.09
CA VAL A 217 -24.05 9.30 4.20
C VAL A 217 -23.64 9.62 5.65
N ASP A 218 -24.54 9.42 6.61
CA ASP A 218 -24.26 9.72 8.02
C ASP A 218 -23.14 8.85 8.60
N GLU A 219 -23.06 7.58 8.17
CA GLU A 219 -21.99 6.65 8.55
C GLU A 219 -20.64 7.08 7.94
N ALA A 220 -20.65 7.45 6.65
CA ALA A 220 -19.47 7.94 5.97
C ALA A 220 -18.96 9.25 6.59
N ASP A 221 -19.84 10.17 6.96
CA ASP A 221 -19.48 11.41 7.66
C ASP A 221 -18.82 11.14 9.02
N ALA A 222 -19.39 10.24 9.83
CA ALA A 222 -18.80 9.85 11.11
C ALA A 222 -17.42 9.20 10.93
N TRP A 223 -17.28 8.33 9.94
CA TRP A 223 -16.02 7.65 9.65
C TRP A 223 -14.94 8.60 9.09
N ILE A 224 -15.31 9.56 8.24
CA ILE A 224 -14.41 10.63 7.78
C ILE A 224 -13.99 11.52 8.94
N ALA A 225 -14.88 11.81 9.90
CA ALA A 225 -14.51 12.55 11.09
C ALA A 225 -13.48 11.80 11.96
N GLU A 226 -13.63 10.48 12.14
CA GLU A 226 -12.60 9.65 12.82
C GLU A 226 -11.27 9.70 12.04
N MET A 227 -11.33 9.59 10.72
CA MET A 227 -10.15 9.67 9.87
C MET A 227 -9.38 10.98 10.06
N MET A 228 -10.09 12.12 10.13
CA MET A 228 -9.47 13.42 10.36
C MET A 228 -8.72 13.50 11.69
N GLN A 229 -9.11 12.73 12.71
CA GLN A 229 -8.41 12.69 14.00
C GLN A 229 -7.08 11.94 13.94
N ARG A 230 -6.83 11.15 12.89
CA ARG A 230 -5.56 10.41 12.70
C ARG A 230 -4.42 11.32 12.26
N GLU A 231 -4.70 12.53 11.79
CA GLU A 231 -3.73 13.51 11.28
C GLU A 231 -2.75 12.91 10.23
N SER A 232 -3.23 11.90 9.50
CA SER A 232 -2.44 11.12 8.55
C SER A 232 -2.60 11.72 7.15
N PHE A 233 -1.54 12.36 6.67
CA PHE A 233 -1.52 12.94 5.32
C PHE A 233 -1.71 11.88 4.21
N PRO A 234 -1.08 10.70 4.26
CA PRO A 234 -1.32 9.66 3.26
C PRO A 234 -2.78 9.18 3.22
N LEU A 235 -3.41 9.04 4.39
CA LEU A 235 -4.82 8.66 4.47
C LEU A 235 -5.73 9.73 3.88
N LEU A 236 -5.45 11.00 4.20
CA LEU A 236 -6.17 12.15 3.66
C LEU A 236 -6.06 12.22 2.13
N ALA A 237 -4.85 12.07 1.58
CA ALA A 237 -4.60 12.11 0.14
C ALA A 237 -5.34 10.97 -0.60
N ARG A 238 -5.34 9.76 -0.04
CA ARG A 238 -6.07 8.61 -0.63
C ARG A 238 -7.59 8.80 -0.59
N ILE A 239 -8.12 9.43 0.46
CA ILE A 239 -9.54 9.75 0.58
C ILE A 239 -9.95 10.86 -0.38
N ASP A 240 -9.12 11.88 -0.58
CA ASP A 240 -9.33 12.89 -1.62
C ASP A 240 -9.51 12.23 -3.00
N ILE A 241 -8.62 11.30 -3.35
CA ILE A 241 -8.73 10.55 -4.61
C ILE A 241 -10.04 9.76 -4.66
N ALA A 242 -10.38 9.01 -3.61
CA ALA A 242 -11.60 8.22 -3.56
C ALA A 242 -12.87 9.09 -3.70
N LEU A 243 -12.96 10.21 -2.97
CA LEU A 243 -14.10 11.12 -3.03
C LEU A 243 -14.25 11.79 -4.39
N ARG A 244 -13.15 12.18 -5.05
CA ARG A 244 -13.17 12.69 -6.43
C ARG A 244 -13.74 11.68 -7.41
N GLN A 245 -13.56 10.38 -7.17
CA GLN A 245 -14.23 9.38 -8.01
C GLN A 245 -15.74 9.34 -7.73
N VAL A 246 -16.16 9.46 -6.47
CA VAL A 246 -17.57 9.49 -6.08
C VAL A 246 -18.31 10.70 -6.68
N THR A 247 -17.66 11.86 -6.85
CA THR A 247 -18.30 13.04 -7.48
C THR A 247 -18.74 12.80 -8.93
N HIS A 248 -18.19 11.77 -9.59
CA HIS A 248 -18.55 11.40 -10.97
C HIS A 248 -19.64 10.32 -11.04
N PHE A 249 -20.18 9.85 -9.92
CA PHE A 249 -21.17 8.77 -9.92
C PHE A 249 -22.55 9.24 -10.41
N ALA A 250 -23.35 8.29 -10.89
CA ALA A 250 -24.71 8.57 -11.36
C ALA A 250 -25.67 8.98 -10.22
N ASP A 251 -25.44 8.46 -9.02
CA ASP A 251 -26.17 8.88 -7.81
C ASP A 251 -25.83 10.34 -7.47
N LYS A 252 -26.76 11.24 -7.79
CA LYS A 252 -26.58 12.68 -7.59
C LYS A 252 -26.54 13.08 -6.12
N GLY A 253 -27.24 12.35 -5.24
CA GLY A 253 -27.20 12.62 -3.80
C GLY A 253 -25.80 12.35 -3.25
N LYS A 254 -25.25 11.19 -3.58
CA LYS A 254 -23.92 10.76 -3.14
C LYS A 254 -22.79 11.58 -3.78
N ALA A 255 -22.90 11.89 -5.07
CA ALA A 255 -21.94 12.76 -5.76
C ALA A 255 -21.91 14.17 -5.15
N CYS A 256 -23.09 14.75 -4.86
CA CYS A 256 -23.18 16.08 -4.24
C CYS A 256 -22.65 16.09 -2.81
N TRP A 257 -22.90 15.03 -2.04
CA TRP A 257 -22.29 14.84 -0.72
C TRP A 257 -20.76 14.80 -0.82
N ALA A 258 -20.19 13.96 -1.69
CA ALA A 258 -18.74 13.83 -1.84
C ALA A 258 -18.08 15.17 -2.22
N GLN A 259 -18.72 15.94 -3.12
CA GLN A 259 -18.24 17.27 -3.48
C GLN A 259 -18.22 18.21 -2.28
N ARG A 260 -19.29 18.26 -1.48
CA ARG A 260 -19.32 19.08 -0.25
C ARG A 260 -18.23 18.66 0.73
N THR A 261 -18.02 17.35 0.91
CA THR A 261 -16.99 16.83 1.81
C THR A 261 -15.58 17.20 1.33
N LEU A 262 -15.32 17.16 0.02
CA LEU A 262 -14.09 17.67 -0.58
C LEU A 262 -13.90 19.16 -0.29
N ASP A 263 -14.92 19.98 -0.56
CA ASP A 263 -14.80 21.44 -0.46
C ASP A 263 -14.69 21.94 0.99
N SER A 264 -15.38 21.29 1.92
CA SER A 264 -15.51 21.78 3.30
C SER A 264 -14.59 21.11 4.32
N ILE A 265 -14.12 19.88 4.05
CA ILE A 265 -13.34 19.10 5.01
C ILE A 265 -11.98 18.72 4.43
N VAL A 266 -11.96 17.98 3.33
CA VAL A 266 -10.74 17.32 2.82
C VAL A 266 -9.81 18.32 2.12
N GLY A 267 -10.33 19.13 1.21
CA GLY A 267 -9.57 20.15 0.49
C GLY A 267 -8.88 21.16 1.41
N PRO A 268 -9.58 21.77 2.39
CA PRO A 268 -8.95 22.62 3.39
C PRO A 268 -7.88 21.90 4.22
N ALA A 269 -8.06 20.61 4.52
CA ALA A 269 -7.05 19.84 5.24
C ALA A 269 -5.80 19.58 4.39
N ILE A 270 -5.95 19.29 3.10
CA ILE A 270 -4.83 19.12 2.16
C ILE A 270 -4.05 20.44 2.01
N ALA A 271 -4.75 21.55 1.82
CA ALA A 271 -4.13 22.87 1.67
C ALA A 271 -3.27 23.26 2.89
N ARG A 272 -3.67 22.87 4.10
CA ARG A 272 -2.86 23.09 5.32
C ARG A 272 -1.55 22.30 5.33
N VAL A 273 -1.48 21.17 4.64
CA VAL A 273 -0.26 20.34 4.57
C VAL A 273 0.70 20.88 3.52
N PHE A 274 0.20 21.28 2.35
CA PHE A 274 1.02 21.77 1.26
C PHE A 274 1.37 23.27 1.37
N GLY A 275 0.64 24.04 2.19
CA GLY A 275 0.83 25.50 2.32
C GLY A 275 0.19 26.30 1.16
N PRO A 276 0.17 27.64 1.27
CA PRO A 276 -0.48 28.52 0.28
C PRO A 276 0.24 28.59 -1.09
N GLU A 277 1.46 28.04 -1.21
CA GLU A 277 2.25 28.06 -2.45
C GLU A 277 1.93 26.89 -3.41
N HIS A 278 1.06 25.97 -2.98
CA HIS A 278 0.61 24.83 -3.77
C HIS A 278 -0.90 24.92 -4.01
N GLU A 279 -1.31 25.93 -4.79
CA GLU A 279 -2.63 25.92 -5.43
C GLU A 279 -2.67 24.84 -6.54
N HIS A 280 -3.69 23.99 -6.50
CA HIS A 280 -3.86 22.77 -7.31
C HIS A 280 -4.09 23.00 -8.82
#